data_AF-A0A967YHK0-F1
#
_entry.id   AF-A0A967YHK0-F1
#
_cell.length_a   1.000
_cell.length_b   1.000
_cell.length_c   1.000
_cell.angle_alpha   90.00
_cell.angle_beta   90.00
_cell.angle_gamma   90.00
#
_symmetry.space_group_name_H-M   'P 1'
#
loop_
_entity.id
_entity.type
_entity.pdbx_description
1 polymer ?
#
loop_
_entity_poly.entity_id
_entity_poly.type
_entity_poly.pdbx_seq_one_letter_code
_entity_poly.pdbx_strand_id
1 'polypeptide(L)'
;EAKAFEELARSSETQELIQLFFNMNSRKKNPLQEKARLIKKISVLGAGFMGAGIANISALHNIQVLLKDVSVEAINDGQKKVWDDLDKKVKKRAL
;
A
#
# COMPACT_ATOMS: atom_id res chain seq x y z
N GLU A 1 -34.46 4.65 9.99
CA GLU A 1 -33.47 4.67 8.89
C GLU A 1 -33.61 5.91 8.00
N ALA A 2 -34.69 6.05 7.21
CA ALA A 2 -34.85 7.15 6.24
C ALA A 2 -34.63 8.57 6.81
N LYS A 3 -35.18 8.88 7.99
CA LYS A 3 -35.00 10.20 8.64
C LYS A 3 -33.55 10.47 9.04
N ALA A 4 -32.88 9.47 9.63
CA ALA A 4 -31.48 9.59 10.03
C ALA A 4 -30.55 9.66 8.81
N PHE A 5 -30.89 8.95 7.73
CA PHE A 5 -30.17 9.05 6.46
C PHE A 5 -30.31 10.46 5.87
N GLU A 6 -31.52 11.03 5.84
CA GLU A 6 -31.75 12.38 5.32
C GLU A 6 -30.97 13.45 6.09
N GLU A 7 -30.92 13.33 7.42
CA GLU A 7 -30.17 14.23 8.30
C GLU A 7 -28.66 14.16 8.01
N LEU A 8 -28.10 12.96 7.95
CA LEU A 8 -26.68 12.76 7.65
C LEU A 8 -26.33 13.16 6.21
N ALA A 9 -27.18 12.84 5.23
CA ALA A 9 -26.93 13.12 3.81
C ALA A 9 -26.81 14.62 3.52
N ARG A 10 -27.49 15.46 4.30
CA ARG A 10 -27.45 16.92 4.18
C ARG A 10 -26.33 17.58 4.99
N SER A 11 -25.62 16.82 5.83
CA SER A 11 -24.53 17.36 6.64
C SER A 11 -23.34 17.75 5.76
N SER A 12 -22.61 18.78 6.18
CA SER A 12 -21.38 19.23 5.51
C SER A 12 -20.31 18.14 5.49
N GLU A 13 -20.20 17.36 6.56
CA GLU A 13 -19.25 16.25 6.68
C GLU A 13 -19.50 15.19 5.61
N THR A 14 -20.77 14.83 5.37
CA THR A 14 -21.13 13.87 4.32
C THR A 14 -20.77 14.41 2.93
N GLN A 15 -21.00 15.70 2.66
CA GLN A 15 -20.62 16.30 1.39
C GLN A 15 -19.11 16.25 1.16
N GLU A 16 -18.30 16.57 2.18
CA GLU A 16 -16.84 16.49 2.08
C GLU A 16 -16.33 15.05 1.95
N LEU A 17 -16.94 14.09 2.65
CA LEU A 17 -16.59 12.67 2.51
C LEU A 17 -16.94 12.12 1.12
N ILE A 18 -18.05 12.57 0.52
CA ILE A 18 -18.40 12.25 -0.86
C ILE A 18 -17.36 12.82 -1.83
N GLN A 19 -16.93 14.07 -1.64
CA GLN A 19 -15.87 14.65 -2.46
C GLN A 19 -14.56 13.88 -2.32
N LEU A 20 -14.15 13.55 -1.09
CA LEU A 20 -12.96 12.72 -0.83
C LEU A 20 -13.06 11.36 -1.49
N PHE A 21 -14.24 10.73 -1.48
CA PHE A 21 -14.48 9.46 -2.17
C PHE A 21 -14.21 9.60 -3.68
N PHE A 22 -14.78 10.60 -4.35
CA PHE A 22 -14.55 10.80 -5.78
C PHE A 22 -13.08 11.16 -6.09
N ASN A 23 -12.45 12.00 -5.28
CA ASN A 23 -11.05 12.38 -5.41
C ASN A 23 -10.09 11.19 -5.21
N MET A 24 -10.37 10.31 -4.24
CA MET A 24 -9.58 9.10 -4.03
C MET A 24 -9.73 8.13 -5.21
N ASN A 25 -10.93 7.98 -5.76
CA ASN A 25 -11.17 7.11 -6.90
C ASN A 25 -10.53 7.64 -8.20
N SER A 26 -10.54 8.95 -8.42
CA SER A 26 -9.87 9.55 -9.58
C SER A 26 -8.35 9.39 -9.50
N ARG A 27 -7.75 9.58 -8.31
CA ARG A 27 -6.30 9.44 -8.08
C ARG A 27 -5.75 8.02 -8.20
N LYS A 28 -6.59 6.99 -8.10
CA LYS A 28 -6.18 5.59 -8.34
C LYS A 28 -5.88 5.31 -9.83
N LYS A 29 -6.36 6.15 -10.74
CA LYS A 29 -6.12 6.01 -12.19
C LYS A 29 -4.87 6.80 -12.58
N ASN A 30 -3.95 6.17 -13.30
CA ASN A 30 -2.74 6.84 -13.78
C ASN A 30 -3.04 7.66 -15.05
N PRO A 31 -2.90 9.00 -15.02
CA PRO A 31 -3.17 9.85 -16.19
C PRO A 31 -2.14 9.67 -17.31
N LEU A 32 -0.98 9.08 -17.02
CA LEU A 32 0.11 8.86 -17.97
C LEU A 32 0.33 7.36 -18.22
N GLN A 33 -0.73 6.56 -18.22
CA GLN A 33 -0.67 5.11 -18.41
C GLN A 33 0.07 4.72 -19.69
N GLU A 34 -0.15 5.45 -20.79
CA GLU A 34 0.54 5.25 -22.09
C GLU A 34 2.06 5.41 -22.00
N LYS A 35 2.56 6.20 -21.05
CA LYS A 35 3.99 6.43 -20.82
C LYS A 35 4.58 5.50 -19.76
N ALA A 36 3.75 4.70 -19.08
CA ALA A 36 4.18 3.85 -17.99
C ALA A 36 4.85 2.59 -18.51
N ARG A 37 6.07 2.32 -18.04
CA ARG A 37 6.77 1.06 -18.31
C ARG A 37 6.34 -0.01 -17.31
N LEU A 38 6.08 -1.22 -17.78
CA LEU A 38 5.90 -2.37 -16.90
C LEU A 38 7.19 -2.67 -16.15
N ILE A 39 7.13 -2.67 -14.82
CA ILE A 39 8.26 -2.98 -13.95
C ILE A 39 8.08 -4.38 -13.37
N LYS A 40 8.99 -5.30 -13.72
CA LYS A 40 9.00 -6.68 -13.20
C LYS A 40 9.95 -6.86 -12.02
N LYS A 41 10.95 -5.98 -11.90
CA LYS A 41 11.99 -6.05 -10.88
C LYS A 41 12.36 -4.65 -10.39
N ILE A 42 12.51 -4.51 -9.07
CA ILE A 42 12.97 -3.28 -8.42
C ILE A 42 14.10 -3.59 -7.42
N SER A 43 14.85 -2.55 -7.07
CA SER A 43 15.78 -2.58 -5.94
C SER A 43 15.34 -1.55 -4.90
N VAL A 44 15.32 -1.94 -3.63
CA VAL A 44 15.04 -1.06 -2.51
C VAL A 44 16.35 -0.84 -1.76
N LEU A 45 16.74 0.44 -1.62
CA LEU A 45 17.94 0.85 -0.90
C LEU A 45 17.55 1.22 0.54
N GLY A 46 18.08 0.49 1.50
CA GLY A 46 17.72 0.54 2.91
C GLY A 46 16.72 -0.55 3.28
N ALA A 47 17.06 -1.35 4.28
CA ALA A 47 16.26 -2.44 4.86
C ALA A 47 15.64 -2.08 6.22
N GLY A 48 15.63 -0.79 6.56
CA GLY A 48 14.89 -0.27 7.71
C GLY A 48 13.38 -0.42 7.59
N PHE A 49 12.63 0.21 8.50
CA PHE A 49 11.16 0.07 8.60
C PHE A 49 10.42 0.34 7.27
N MET A 50 10.70 1.47 6.62
CA MET A 50 10.05 1.80 5.33
C MET A 50 10.51 0.88 4.20
N GLY A 51 11.81 0.53 4.15
CA GLY A 51 12.37 -0.31 3.10
C GLY A 51 11.78 -1.72 3.10
N ALA A 52 11.67 -2.33 4.28
CA ALA A 52 10.97 -3.60 4.46
C ALA A 52 9.49 -3.50 4.05
N GLY A 53 8.80 -2.41 4.40
CA GLY A 53 7.41 -2.18 4.00
C GLY A 53 7.21 -2.07 2.48
N ILE A 54 8.05 -1.30 1.79
CA ILE A 54 8.04 -1.17 0.32
C ILE A 54 8.34 -2.52 -0.33
N ALA A 55 9.34 -3.25 0.19
CA ALA A 55 9.68 -4.58 -0.31
C ALA A 55 8.52 -5.56 -0.18
N ASN A 56 7.85 -5.59 0.98
CA ASN A 56 6.69 -6.44 1.22
C ASN A 56 5.53 -6.14 0.25
N ILE A 57 5.11 -4.87 0.16
CA ILE A 57 3.99 -4.48 -0.72
C ILE A 57 4.33 -4.79 -2.19
N SER A 58 5.54 -4.49 -2.63
CA SER A 58 5.96 -4.75 -4.01
C SER A 58 5.99 -6.25 -4.33
N ALA A 59 6.50 -7.07 -3.41
CA ALA A 59 6.52 -8.52 -3.56
C ALA A 59 5.11 -9.12 -3.65
N LEU A 60 4.16 -8.61 -2.84
CA LEU A 60 2.75 -9.02 -2.90
C LEU A 60 2.07 -8.67 -4.23
N HIS A 61 2.57 -7.66 -4.94
CA HIS A 61 2.13 -7.30 -6.28
C HIS A 61 2.91 -8.01 -7.40
N ASN A 62 3.57 -9.14 -7.09
CA ASN A 62 4.37 -9.95 -8.03
C ASN A 62 5.54 -9.20 -8.69
N ILE A 63 6.09 -8.19 -8.01
CA ILE A 63 7.30 -7.50 -8.44
C ILE A 63 8.49 -8.13 -7.71
N GLN A 64 9.50 -8.57 -8.46
CA GLN A 64 10.73 -9.09 -7.85
C GLN A 64 11.48 -7.95 -7.15
N VAL A 65 11.76 -8.09 -5.86
CA VAL A 65 12.45 -7.06 -5.07
C VAL A 65 13.85 -7.53 -4.68
N LEU A 66 14.84 -6.66 -4.88
CA LEU A 66 16.19 -6.81 -4.34
C LEU A 66 16.37 -5.79 -3.21
N LEU A 67 16.54 -6.26 -1.99
CA LEU A 67 16.71 -5.40 -0.82
C LEU A 67 18.21 -5.24 -0.54
N LYS A 68 18.71 -4.00 -0.52
CA LYS A 68 20.13 -3.70 -0.26
C LYS A 68 20.25 -2.79 0.95
N ASP A 69 21.08 -3.17 1.92
CA ASP A 69 21.53 -2.31 3.01
C ASP A 69 23.06 -2.39 3.17
N VAL A 70 23.66 -1.44 3.86
CA VAL A 70 25.10 -1.40 4.18
C VAL A 70 25.50 -2.44 5.21
N SER A 71 24.60 -2.79 6.14
CA SER A 71 24.86 -3.79 7.18
C SER A 71 24.05 -5.07 6.94
N VAL A 72 24.63 -6.21 7.32
CA VAL A 72 23.97 -7.51 7.21
C VAL A 72 22.85 -7.61 8.25
N GLU A 73 23.05 -6.99 9.41
CA GLU A 73 22.09 -6.90 10.50
C GLU A 73 20.80 -6.20 10.03
N ALA A 74 20.92 -5.08 9.33
CA ALA A 74 19.76 -4.35 8.80
C ALA A 74 19.00 -5.18 7.74
N ILE A 75 19.72 -5.92 6.88
CA ILE A 75 19.10 -6.86 5.95
C ILE A 75 18.29 -7.93 6.70
N ASN A 76 18.88 -8.56 7.72
CA ASN A 76 18.23 -9.61 8.49
C ASN A 76 16.97 -9.08 9.20
N ASP A 77 17.05 -7.90 9.82
CA ASP A 77 15.92 -7.27 10.48
C ASP A 77 14.81 -6.89 9.49
N GLY A 78 15.20 -6.37 8.33
CA GLY A 78 14.26 -6.04 7.25
C GLY A 78 13.55 -7.29 6.72
N GLN A 79 14.29 -8.36 6.44
CA GLN A 79 13.73 -9.64 6.01
C GLN A 79 12.79 -10.24 7.06
N LYS A 80 13.18 -10.21 8.34
CA LYS A 80 12.33 -10.68 9.44
C LYS A 80 11.01 -9.92 9.48
N LYS A 81 11.03 -8.59 9.37
CA LYS A 81 9.79 -7.78 9.32
C LYS A 81 8.87 -8.19 8.16
N VAL A 82 9.44 -8.40 6.96
CA VAL A 82 8.66 -8.85 5.80
C VAL A 82 7.98 -10.20 6.09
N TRP A 83 8.72 -11.16 6.66
CA TRP A 83 8.19 -12.46 7.04
C TRP A 83 7.09 -12.37 8.10
N ASP A 84 7.32 -11.61 9.17
CA ASP A 84 6.34 -11.43 10.25
C ASP A 84 5.03 -10.82 9.73
N ASP A 85 5.11 -9.88 8.79
CA ASP A 85 3.93 -9.25 8.20
C ASP A 85 3.18 -10.16 7.22
N LEU A 86 3.90 -11.01 6.48
CA LEU A 86 3.28 -12.05 5.65
C LEU A 86 2.57 -13.10 6.51
N ASP A 87 3.21 -13.57 7.58
CA ASP A 87 2.63 -14.54 8.52
C ASP A 87 1.34 -13.99 9.16
N LYS A 88 1.34 -12.71 9.57
CA LYS A 88 0.12 -12.04 10.06
C LYS A 88 -1.00 -12.03 9.03
N LYS A 89 -0.69 -11.80 7.74
CA LYS A 89 -1.71 -11.78 6.67
C LYS A 89 -2.29 -13.16 6.42
N VAL A 90 -1.45 -14.21 6.43
CA VAL A 90 -1.89 -15.61 6.35
C VAL A 90 -2.80 -15.96 7.51
N LYS A 91 -2.41 -15.62 8.75
CA LYS A 91 -3.24 -15.83 9.96
C LYS A 91 -4.60 -15.13 9.88
N LYS A 92 -4.65 -13.96 9.24
CA LYS A 92 -5.89 -13.19 9.00
C LYS A 92 -6.69 -13.67 7.78
N ARG A 93 -6.25 -14.70 7.05
CA ARG A 93 -6.87 -15.16 5.78
C ARG A 93 -7.03 -14.04 4.76
N ALA A 94 -6.08 -13.11 4.74
CA ALA A 94 -6.05 -11.97 3.83
C ALA A 94 -5.09 -12.18 2.64
N LEU A 95 -4.56 -13.40 2.50
CA LEU A 95 -3.73 -13.93 1.41
C LEU A 95 -4.24 -15.32 1.04
#